data_AF-A0AAV5H6I8-F1
#
_entry.id   AF-A0AAV5H6I8-F1
#
_cell.length_a   1.000
_cell.length_b   1.000
_cell.length_c   1.000
_cell.angle_alpha   90.00
_cell.angle_beta   90.00
_cell.angle_gamma   90.00
#
_symmetry.space_group_name_H-M   'P 1'
#
loop_
_entity.id
_entity.type
_entity.pdbx_description
1 polymer ?
#
loop_
_entity_poly.entity_id
_entity_poly.type
_entity_poly.pdbx_seq_one_letter_code
_entity_poly.pdbx_strand_id
1 'polypeptide(L)'
;MEAVLLFIDGTICDMRHRIPFMGTDDFYSDDNIGKDIPTEGSVAFLQELAETYALVYIGARPACYTDTTHRWLLESGFPDGEVYLGQDQQERMQIVRNLKHKYVFAAGIGDRWDDNELHLELGCRSFILQEWKPDWDTVRKYGIKPEPKCRYSQFDAEAVREELLRRYQIETPVVCRLYDYGMNDIYRIKTENKIFYLRISLAGIHTKKDYLEEIHIINTLVQKGIRAAAPVKTKAFDGQQEEFVWELHAPEGIRYAVLFTEAPDSPSEDKESCAYNLGCMLAEMHMISDRERFQVSRKPVDMHQLAEKPLTDIRQYLAERLPDYAFLKESAEKLERFIWDRLSEDAPVYGYCHGDVHSGNVFFEGDMPTLFDFDCMGYGWRAYDICVYAWNETFNDENFMDGAIWNKYLEGYESVRKLRPEEKETIPAFAALRELWMMGLHADVMDRNAGCCWYQDDYFDYQIKIFRLWLDRCGL
;
A
#
# COMPACT_ATOMS: atom_id res chain seq x y z
N MET A 1 16.31 3.62 3.29
CA MET A 1 17.51 4.28 2.73
C MET A 1 17.55 3.92 1.25
N GLU A 2 17.68 4.90 0.36
CA GLU A 2 17.80 4.63 -1.09
C GLU A 2 19.15 3.96 -1.38
N ALA A 3 19.23 3.25 -2.50
CA ALA A 3 20.44 2.57 -2.93
C ALA A 3 21.11 3.26 -4.13
N VAL A 4 22.41 3.04 -4.29
CA VAL A 4 23.14 3.37 -5.52
C VAL A 4 23.75 2.09 -6.07
N LEU A 5 23.48 1.81 -7.35
CA LEU A 5 24.10 0.68 -8.06
C LEU A 5 25.47 1.11 -8.59
N LEU A 6 26.53 0.40 -8.21
CA LEU A 6 27.91 0.70 -8.59
C LEU A 6 28.46 -0.43 -9.46
N PHE A 7 28.75 -0.14 -10.72
CA PHE A 7 29.52 -1.08 -11.53
C PHE A 7 30.96 -1.15 -11.02
N ILE A 8 31.53 -2.36 -10.96
CA ILE A 8 32.85 -2.60 -10.37
C ILE A 8 33.95 -2.36 -11.41
N ASP A 9 33.97 -3.21 -12.43
CA ASP A 9 35.09 -3.35 -13.37
C ASP A 9 35.13 -2.17 -14.33
N GLY A 10 36.21 -1.37 -14.34
CA GLY A 10 36.32 -0.20 -15.20
C GLY A 10 35.85 1.09 -14.53
N THR A 11 34.83 1.02 -13.68
CA THR A 11 34.27 2.19 -12.99
C THR A 11 35.00 2.51 -11.68
N ILE A 12 35.01 1.62 -10.69
CA ILE A 12 35.73 1.81 -9.42
C ILE A 12 37.03 1.01 -9.34
N CYS A 13 37.18 0.03 -10.23
CA CYS A 13 38.27 -0.91 -10.30
C CYS A 13 39.06 -0.72 -11.60
N ASP A 14 40.35 -0.43 -11.49
CA ASP A 14 41.30 -0.52 -12.60
C ASP A 14 41.95 -1.90 -12.61
N MET A 15 41.49 -2.70 -13.57
CA MET A 15 41.86 -4.09 -13.81
C MET A 15 42.78 -4.24 -15.03
N ARG A 16 43.44 -3.17 -15.48
CA ARG A 16 44.27 -3.23 -16.70
C ARG A 16 45.44 -4.19 -16.61
N HIS A 17 45.97 -4.45 -15.41
CA HIS A 17 47.08 -5.39 -15.22
C HIS A 17 46.69 -6.83 -15.60
N ARG A 18 45.40 -7.18 -15.54
CA ARG A 18 44.92 -8.52 -15.88
C ARG A 18 44.45 -8.69 -17.33
N ILE A 19 44.34 -7.62 -18.11
CA ILE A 19 43.99 -7.67 -19.55
C ILE A 19 44.85 -8.68 -20.35
N PRO A 20 46.17 -8.80 -20.12
CA PRO A 20 46.99 -9.80 -20.82
C PRO A 20 46.56 -11.26 -20.60
N PHE A 21 45.82 -11.56 -19.53
CA PHE A 21 45.30 -12.90 -19.20
C PHE A 21 43.88 -13.13 -19.73
N MET A 22 43.29 -12.18 -20.47
CA MET A 22 41.91 -12.30 -20.94
C MET A 22 41.71 -13.57 -21.78
N GLY A 23 40.72 -14.39 -21.40
CA GLY A 23 40.45 -15.68 -22.01
C GLY A 23 41.19 -16.87 -21.38
N THR A 24 41.94 -16.67 -20.30
CA THR A 24 42.54 -17.75 -19.49
C THR A 24 41.92 -17.80 -18.08
N ASP A 25 42.13 -18.93 -17.38
CA ASP A 25 41.69 -19.11 -15.99
C ASP A 25 42.34 -18.10 -15.02
N ASP A 26 43.48 -17.52 -15.42
CA ASP A 26 44.19 -16.54 -14.61
C ASP A 26 43.46 -15.19 -14.57
N PHE A 27 42.60 -14.86 -15.54
CA PHE A 27 41.97 -13.53 -15.60
C PHE A 27 41.16 -13.19 -14.34
N TYR A 28 40.41 -14.16 -13.80
CA TYR A 28 39.61 -13.98 -12.59
C TYR A 28 40.23 -14.67 -11.36
N SER A 29 41.51 -15.06 -11.40
CA SER A 29 42.12 -15.72 -10.24
C SER A 29 42.12 -14.82 -9.01
N ASP A 30 42.01 -15.41 -7.82
CA ASP A 30 42.02 -14.66 -6.56
C ASP A 30 43.25 -13.77 -6.43
N ASP A 31 44.40 -14.23 -6.92
CA ASP A 31 45.65 -13.48 -6.94
C ASP A 31 45.59 -12.27 -7.89
N ASN A 32 44.96 -12.39 -9.05
CA ASN A 32 44.82 -11.27 -9.98
C ASN A 32 43.74 -10.28 -9.58
N ILE A 33 42.61 -10.74 -9.03
CA ILE A 33 41.58 -9.87 -8.46
C ILE A 33 42.14 -9.10 -7.26
N GLY A 34 42.89 -9.75 -6.37
CA GLY A 34 43.51 -9.08 -5.22
C GLY A 34 44.55 -8.01 -5.59
N LYS A 35 45.00 -7.97 -6.85
CA LYS A 35 45.92 -6.95 -7.39
C LYS A 35 45.21 -5.83 -8.15
N ASP A 36 43.89 -5.90 -8.33
CA ASP A 36 43.09 -4.80 -8.84
C ASP A 36 43.36 -3.54 -8.00
N ILE A 37 43.43 -2.38 -8.64
CA ILE A 37 43.65 -1.11 -7.93
C ILE A 37 42.40 -0.24 -8.03
N PRO A 38 42.02 0.49 -6.96
CA PRO A 38 40.95 1.47 -7.05
C PRO A 38 41.26 2.55 -8.09
N THR A 39 40.27 2.93 -8.89
CA THR A 39 40.38 4.12 -9.74
C THR A 39 40.55 5.38 -8.90
N GLU A 40 41.20 6.41 -9.45
CA GLU A 40 41.48 7.65 -8.73
C GLU A 40 40.20 8.26 -8.11
N GLY A 41 40.25 8.58 -6.82
CA GLY A 41 39.16 9.24 -6.09
C GLY A 41 37.93 8.38 -5.75
N SER A 42 37.85 7.12 -6.23
CA SER A 42 36.64 6.30 -6.05
C SER A 42 36.36 5.94 -4.59
N VAL A 43 37.38 5.55 -3.84
CA VAL A 43 37.24 5.18 -2.42
C VAL A 43 36.67 6.35 -1.60
N ALA A 44 37.26 7.54 -1.74
CA ALA A 44 36.82 8.72 -1.00
C ALA A 44 35.39 9.14 -1.38
N PHE A 45 35.05 9.07 -2.68
CA PHE A 45 33.70 9.39 -3.15
C PHE A 45 32.66 8.38 -2.64
N LEU A 46 32.95 7.07 -2.65
CA LEU A 46 32.00 6.08 -2.15
C LEU A 46 31.84 6.14 -0.62
N GLN A 47 32.89 6.49 0.12
CA GLN A 47 32.76 6.75 1.56
C GLN A 47 31.80 7.90 1.85
N GLU A 48 31.91 9.01 1.11
CA GLU A 48 30.95 10.13 1.18
C GLU A 48 29.53 9.65 0.84
N LEU A 49 29.38 8.83 -0.19
CA LEU A 49 28.09 8.36 -0.65
C LEU A 49 27.40 7.39 0.33
N ALA A 50 28.17 6.54 1.00
CA ALA A 50 27.70 5.57 1.99
C ALA A 50 27.12 6.22 3.26
N GLU A 51 27.39 7.50 3.52
CA GLU A 51 26.76 8.23 4.62
C GLU A 51 25.24 8.41 4.42
N THR A 52 24.79 8.41 3.16
CA THR A 52 23.40 8.69 2.80
C THR A 52 22.70 7.52 2.10
N TYR A 53 23.46 6.67 1.39
CA TYR A 53 22.91 5.62 0.52
C TYR A 53 23.44 4.24 0.88
N ALA A 54 22.59 3.23 0.67
CA ALA A 54 23.05 1.85 0.62
C ALA A 54 23.83 1.64 -0.69
N LEU A 55 25.03 1.08 -0.61
CA LEU A 55 25.82 0.77 -1.79
C LEU A 55 25.56 -0.68 -2.23
N VAL A 56 25.23 -0.86 -3.50
CA VAL A 56 25.05 -2.18 -4.13
C VAL A 56 26.05 -2.28 -5.27
N TYR A 57 27.00 -3.19 -5.17
CA TYR A 57 28.06 -3.39 -6.15
C TYR A 57 27.67 -4.47 -7.16
N ILE A 58 27.91 -4.20 -8.43
CA ILE A 58 27.68 -5.16 -9.52
C ILE A 58 28.89 -5.27 -10.44
N GLY A 59 29.30 -6.47 -10.83
CA GLY A 59 30.53 -6.67 -11.62
C GLY A 59 30.39 -7.67 -12.75
N ALA A 60 31.27 -7.53 -13.76
CA ALA A 60 31.38 -8.41 -14.93
C ALA A 60 32.33 -9.58 -14.63
N ARG A 61 31.96 -10.39 -13.65
CA ARG A 61 32.75 -11.51 -13.11
C ARG A 61 31.84 -12.72 -12.89
N PRO A 62 32.36 -13.95 -12.94
CA PRO A 62 31.58 -15.12 -12.52
C PRO A 62 31.18 -15.06 -11.04
N ALA A 63 29.97 -15.55 -10.73
CA ALA A 63 29.40 -15.49 -9.38
C ALA A 63 30.25 -16.17 -8.28
N CYS A 64 31.09 -17.15 -8.65
CA CYS A 64 31.99 -17.81 -7.71
C CYS A 64 33.06 -16.89 -7.09
N TYR A 65 33.31 -15.72 -7.67
CA TYR A 65 34.29 -14.74 -7.17
C TYR A 65 33.68 -13.64 -6.30
N THR A 66 32.44 -13.83 -5.82
CA THR A 66 31.73 -12.83 -5.00
C THR A 66 32.50 -12.52 -3.72
N ASP A 67 32.90 -13.55 -2.97
CA ASP A 67 33.64 -13.39 -1.71
C ASP A 67 35.03 -12.76 -1.93
N THR A 68 35.72 -13.16 -3.00
CA THR A 68 37.03 -12.58 -3.36
C THR A 68 36.90 -11.10 -3.73
N THR A 69 35.87 -10.76 -4.51
CA THR A 69 35.61 -9.37 -4.91
C THR A 69 35.19 -8.51 -3.72
N HIS A 70 34.34 -9.04 -2.83
CA HIS A 70 33.94 -8.36 -1.61
C HIS A 70 35.13 -8.12 -0.67
N ARG A 71 36.00 -9.13 -0.52
CA ARG A 71 37.25 -8.98 0.24
C ARG A 71 38.14 -7.88 -0.34
N TRP A 72 38.33 -7.86 -1.66
CA TRP A 72 39.11 -6.82 -2.34
C TRP A 72 38.51 -5.42 -2.11
N LEU A 73 37.18 -5.27 -2.16
CA LEU A 73 36.51 -3.98 -1.89
C LEU A 73 36.88 -3.46 -0.48
N LEU A 74 36.73 -4.31 0.53
CA LEU A 74 37.02 -3.96 1.92
C LEU A 74 38.50 -3.68 2.15
N GLU A 75 39.39 -4.52 1.64
CA GLU A 75 40.85 -4.34 1.75
C GLU A 75 41.34 -3.08 1.03
N SER A 76 40.66 -2.68 -0.05
CA SER A 76 40.93 -1.46 -0.79
C SER A 76 40.33 -0.19 -0.15
N GLY A 77 39.57 -0.34 0.94
CA GLY A 77 39.00 0.77 1.72
C GLY A 77 37.62 1.25 1.25
N PHE A 78 36.96 0.53 0.34
CA PHE A 78 35.57 0.83 -0.03
C PHE A 78 34.62 0.54 1.13
N PRO A 79 33.49 1.27 1.23
CA PRO A 79 32.45 0.96 2.21
C PRO A 79 31.84 -0.42 1.97
N ASP A 80 31.38 -1.04 3.05
CA ASP A 80 30.67 -2.31 2.97
C ASP A 80 29.35 -2.15 2.20
N GLY A 81 28.96 -3.19 1.49
CA GLY A 81 27.78 -3.22 0.63
C GLY A 81 27.59 -4.57 -0.03
N GLU A 82 26.39 -4.82 -0.56
CA GLU A 82 26.09 -6.11 -1.18
C GLU A 82 26.76 -6.22 -2.56
N VAL A 83 27.38 -7.37 -2.84
CA VAL A 83 28.11 -7.62 -4.07
C VAL A 83 27.38 -8.66 -4.92
N TYR A 84 27.10 -8.31 -6.17
CA TYR A 84 26.44 -9.17 -7.14
C TYR A 84 27.28 -9.30 -8.40
N LEU A 85 27.59 -10.51 -8.83
CA LEU A 85 28.43 -10.73 -10.01
C LEU A 85 27.67 -11.51 -11.08
N GLY A 86 27.71 -11.00 -12.31
CA GLY A 86 27.18 -11.67 -13.50
C GLY A 86 28.20 -11.58 -14.62
N GLN A 87 28.59 -12.72 -15.18
CA GLN A 87 29.66 -12.80 -16.17
C GLN A 87 29.27 -12.08 -17.46
N ASP A 88 28.00 -12.18 -17.85
CA ASP A 88 27.46 -11.51 -19.02
C ASP A 88 26.31 -10.55 -18.67
N GLN A 89 25.85 -9.83 -19.69
CA GLN A 89 24.82 -8.82 -19.54
C GLN A 89 23.45 -9.41 -19.18
N GLN A 90 23.12 -10.63 -19.64
CA GLN A 90 21.83 -11.24 -19.33
C GLN A 90 21.75 -11.62 -17.85
N GLU A 91 22.84 -12.16 -17.29
CA GLU A 91 22.93 -12.46 -15.86
C GLU A 91 22.78 -11.19 -15.02
N ARG A 92 23.49 -10.10 -15.37
CA ARG A 92 23.38 -8.82 -14.68
C ARG A 92 21.99 -8.20 -14.77
N MET A 93 21.32 -8.30 -15.91
CA MET A 93 19.93 -7.86 -16.07
C MET A 93 18.97 -8.65 -15.16
N GLN A 94 19.17 -9.96 -15.01
CA GLN A 94 18.34 -10.76 -14.12
C GLN A 94 18.57 -10.39 -12.64
N ILE A 95 19.81 -10.13 -12.25
CA ILE A 95 20.16 -9.62 -10.91
C ILE A 95 19.42 -8.30 -10.65
N VAL A 96 19.51 -7.36 -11.59
CA VAL A 96 18.92 -6.03 -11.49
C VAL A 96 17.40 -6.07 -11.36
N ARG A 97 16.71 -6.94 -12.12
CA ARG A 97 15.26 -7.15 -11.99
C ARG A 97 14.87 -7.62 -10.60
N ASN A 98 15.67 -8.49 -9.99
CA ASN A 98 15.43 -8.93 -8.61
C ASN A 98 15.70 -7.80 -7.61
N LEU A 99 16.77 -7.02 -7.82
CA LEU A 99 17.12 -5.89 -6.96
C LEU A 99 16.08 -4.77 -6.95
N LYS A 100 15.36 -4.57 -8.06
CA LYS A 100 14.26 -3.60 -8.18
C LYS A 100 13.13 -3.84 -7.17
N HIS A 101 12.98 -5.07 -6.68
CA HIS A 101 12.01 -5.41 -5.65
C HIS A 101 12.55 -5.24 -4.22
N LYS A 102 13.86 -5.06 -4.06
CA LYS A 102 14.55 -4.95 -2.77
C LYS A 102 14.92 -3.51 -2.43
N TYR A 103 15.27 -2.71 -3.42
CA TYR A 103 15.77 -1.35 -3.25
C TYR A 103 15.04 -0.35 -4.13
N VAL A 104 14.93 0.89 -3.64
CA VAL A 104 14.66 2.08 -4.45
C VAL A 104 16.02 2.67 -4.81
N PHE A 105 16.38 2.67 -6.09
CA PHE A 105 17.68 3.15 -6.55
C PHE A 105 17.61 4.64 -6.90
N ALA A 106 18.42 5.46 -6.23
CA ALA A 106 18.56 6.88 -6.55
C ALA A 106 19.36 7.08 -7.85
N ALA A 107 20.41 6.28 -8.03
CA ALA A 107 21.28 6.34 -9.18
C ALA A 107 21.97 5.00 -9.46
N GLY A 108 22.48 4.87 -10.67
CA GLY A 108 23.47 3.89 -11.06
C GLY A 108 24.70 4.57 -11.65
N ILE A 109 25.88 4.05 -11.32
CA ILE A 109 27.16 4.58 -11.76
C ILE A 109 27.93 3.45 -12.44
N GLY A 110 28.28 3.67 -13.71
CA GLY A 110 29.01 2.73 -14.55
C GLY A 110 29.96 3.44 -15.50
N ASP A 111 30.54 2.69 -16.45
CA ASP A 111 31.50 3.22 -17.42
C ASP A 111 31.15 2.89 -18.88
N ARG A 112 30.12 2.06 -19.11
CA ARG A 112 29.73 1.62 -20.45
C ARG A 112 28.24 1.76 -20.74
N TRP A 113 27.89 1.53 -22.02
CA TRP A 113 26.52 1.62 -22.51
C TRP A 113 25.62 0.50 -21.96
N ASP A 114 26.19 -0.67 -21.64
CA ASP A 114 25.48 -1.81 -21.09
C ASP A 114 25.16 -1.61 -19.60
N ASP A 115 25.95 -0.83 -18.85
CA ASP A 115 25.58 -0.38 -17.51
C ASP A 115 24.35 0.53 -17.53
N ASN A 116 24.25 1.39 -18.56
CA ASN A 116 23.10 2.26 -18.74
C ASN A 116 21.79 1.47 -18.95
N GLU A 117 21.84 0.28 -19.56
CA GLU A 117 20.68 -0.60 -19.67
C GLU A 117 20.23 -1.11 -18.29
N LEU A 118 21.17 -1.44 -17.41
CA LEU A 118 20.88 -1.82 -16.02
C LEU A 118 20.18 -0.66 -15.29
N HIS A 119 20.68 0.56 -15.46
CA HIS A 119 20.12 1.75 -14.83
C HIS A 119 18.70 2.05 -15.32
N LEU A 120 18.44 1.87 -16.62
CA LEU A 120 17.11 2.02 -17.21
C LEU A 120 16.12 0.97 -16.69
N GLU A 121 16.55 -0.28 -16.53
CA GLU A 121 15.72 -1.33 -15.91
C GLU A 121 15.36 -0.98 -14.46
N LEU A 122 16.30 -0.39 -13.70
CA LEU A 122 16.03 0.12 -12.34
C LEU A 122 15.15 1.38 -12.32
N GLY A 123 15.10 2.13 -13.41
CA GLY A 123 14.42 3.43 -13.46
C GLY A 123 15.12 4.52 -12.66
N CYS A 124 16.45 4.44 -12.49
CA CYS A 124 17.25 5.39 -11.73
C CYS A 124 18.05 6.35 -12.61
N ARG A 125 18.66 7.40 -12.02
CA ARG A 125 19.58 8.27 -12.76
C ARG A 125 20.83 7.51 -13.16
N SER A 126 21.25 7.65 -14.41
CA SER A 126 22.42 6.97 -14.96
C SER A 126 23.62 7.92 -15.06
N PHE A 127 24.73 7.54 -14.44
CA PHE A 127 26.03 8.21 -14.59
C PHE A 127 27.01 7.25 -15.26
N ILE A 128 27.30 7.52 -16.53
CA ILE A 128 28.32 6.77 -17.28
C ILE A 128 29.59 7.61 -17.32
N LEU A 129 30.59 7.17 -16.56
CA LEU A 129 31.88 7.83 -16.40
C LEU A 129 32.91 7.26 -17.38
N GLN A 130 34.05 7.92 -17.50
CA GLN A 130 35.12 7.40 -18.33
C GLN A 130 35.79 6.18 -17.67
N GLU A 131 35.81 5.05 -18.38
CA GLU A 131 36.49 3.82 -17.94
C GLU A 131 37.93 4.11 -17.48
N TRP A 132 38.26 3.63 -16.28
CA TRP A 132 39.51 3.79 -15.53
C TRP A 132 39.89 5.23 -15.14
N LYS A 133 39.14 6.23 -15.59
CA LYS A 133 39.36 7.65 -15.27
C LYS A 133 38.04 8.35 -14.93
N PRO A 134 37.27 7.82 -13.97
CA PRO A 134 35.98 8.39 -13.61
C PRO A 134 36.12 9.83 -13.12
N ASP A 135 35.27 10.73 -13.64
CA ASP A 135 35.13 12.08 -13.12
C ASP A 135 34.04 12.12 -12.05
N TRP A 136 34.43 11.88 -10.80
CA TRP A 136 33.51 11.88 -9.66
C TRP A 136 32.88 13.25 -9.40
N ASP A 137 33.49 14.35 -9.85
CA ASP A 137 32.90 15.68 -9.72
C ASP A 137 31.68 15.87 -10.63
N THR A 138 31.62 15.15 -11.76
CA THR A 138 30.39 15.07 -12.57
C THR A 138 29.26 14.43 -11.75
N VAL A 139 29.54 13.36 -11.00
CA VAL A 139 28.53 12.76 -10.11
C VAL A 139 28.20 13.72 -8.98
N ARG A 140 29.15 14.40 -8.33
CA ARG A 140 28.83 15.40 -7.27
C ARG A 140 28.01 16.59 -7.77
N LYS A 141 28.32 17.07 -8.98
CA LYS A 141 27.71 18.26 -9.58
C LYS A 141 26.28 18.00 -10.02
N TYR A 142 26.02 16.83 -10.60
CA TYR A 142 24.75 16.47 -11.20
C TYR A 142 23.99 15.39 -10.42
N GLY A 143 24.57 14.87 -9.34
CA GLY A 143 24.13 13.65 -8.69
C GLY A 143 24.21 13.66 -7.16
N ILE A 144 23.17 13.02 -6.63
CA ILE A 144 23.00 12.42 -5.31
C ILE A 144 23.09 13.37 -4.10
N LYS A 145 22.49 14.56 -4.22
CA LYS A 145 22.04 15.29 -3.02
C LYS A 145 20.77 14.62 -2.51
N PRO A 146 20.54 14.52 -1.18
CA PRO A 146 19.24 14.12 -0.66
C PRO A 146 18.20 15.13 -1.18
N GLU A 147 17.49 14.74 -2.23
CA GLU A 147 16.39 15.52 -2.75
C GLU A 147 15.23 15.39 -1.76
N PRO A 148 14.44 16.45 -1.57
CA PRO A 148 13.20 16.34 -0.82
C PRO A 148 12.38 15.18 -1.39
N LYS A 149 12.13 14.17 -0.58
CA LYS A 149 11.30 13.02 -0.97
C LYS A 149 9.92 13.53 -1.38
N CYS A 150 9.45 13.13 -2.55
CA CYS A 150 8.04 13.28 -2.89
C CYS A 150 7.23 12.35 -1.98
N ARG A 151 6.42 12.92 -1.09
CA ARG A 151 5.54 12.14 -0.19
C ARG A 151 4.27 11.67 -0.91
N TYR A 152 3.79 12.50 -1.85
CA TYR A 152 2.57 12.28 -2.61
C TYR A 152 2.64 13.06 -3.92
N SER A 153 2.26 12.41 -5.02
CA SER A 153 2.02 13.04 -6.30
C SER A 153 0.62 12.71 -6.80
N GLN A 154 0.12 13.51 -7.75
CA GLN A 154 -1.18 13.29 -8.36
C GLN A 154 -1.03 13.29 -9.88
N PHE A 155 -1.68 12.34 -10.55
CA PHE A 155 -1.61 12.22 -12.01
C PHE A 155 -2.53 13.23 -12.70
N ASP A 156 -2.09 13.74 -13.86
CA ASP A 156 -2.91 14.64 -14.66
C ASP A 156 -4.12 13.91 -15.27
N ALA A 157 -5.32 14.50 -15.14
CA ALA A 157 -6.57 13.86 -15.57
C ALA A 157 -6.64 13.61 -17.09
N GLU A 158 -6.00 14.45 -17.90
CA GLU A 158 -5.94 14.27 -19.35
C GLU A 158 -4.99 13.14 -19.73
N ALA A 159 -3.82 13.04 -19.08
CA ALA A 159 -2.93 11.90 -19.23
C ALA A 159 -3.59 10.57 -18.82
N VAL A 160 -4.34 10.57 -17.70
CA VAL A 160 -5.16 9.42 -17.30
C VAL A 160 -6.23 9.09 -18.35
N ARG A 161 -6.89 10.10 -18.92
CA ARG A 161 -7.88 9.93 -20.01
C ARG A 161 -7.29 9.24 -21.22
N GLU A 162 -6.11 9.66 -21.66
CA GLU A 162 -5.42 9.03 -22.80
C GLU A 162 -5.14 7.55 -22.55
N GLU A 163 -4.67 7.22 -21.34
CA GLU A 163 -4.35 5.86 -20.99
C GLU A 163 -5.60 4.97 -20.85
N LEU A 164 -6.70 5.53 -20.33
CA LEU A 164 -8.00 4.85 -20.30
C LEU A 164 -8.47 4.45 -21.71
N LEU A 165 -8.34 5.35 -22.69
CA LEU A 165 -8.73 5.09 -24.09
C LEU A 165 -7.88 3.98 -24.73
N ARG A 166 -6.59 3.90 -24.37
CA ARG A 166 -5.69 2.82 -24.82
C ARG A 166 -6.08 1.49 -24.18
N ARG A 167 -6.27 1.46 -22.86
CA ARG A 167 -6.44 0.23 -22.07
C ARG A 167 -7.84 -0.37 -22.11
N TYR A 168 -8.90 0.43 -22.15
CA TYR A 168 -10.26 -0.04 -21.93
C TYR A 168 -11.16 0.17 -23.15
N GLN A 169 -12.14 -0.71 -23.32
CA GLN A 169 -13.18 -0.57 -24.35
C GLN A 169 -14.29 0.34 -23.83
N ILE A 170 -13.99 1.64 -23.82
CA ILE A 170 -14.88 2.68 -23.31
C ILE A 170 -15.40 3.50 -24.49
N GLU A 171 -16.69 3.80 -24.47
CA GLU A 171 -17.36 4.64 -25.47
C GLU A 171 -16.84 6.08 -25.41
N THR A 172 -16.60 6.67 -26.58
CA THR A 172 -16.23 8.08 -26.73
C THR A 172 -17.46 8.94 -27.01
N PRO A 173 -17.52 10.21 -26.57
CA PRO A 173 -16.44 10.96 -25.92
C PRO A 173 -16.24 10.57 -24.45
N VAL A 174 -14.99 10.59 -23.99
CA VAL A 174 -14.62 10.36 -22.58
C VAL A 174 -14.23 11.69 -21.94
N VAL A 175 -14.82 12.00 -20.79
CA VAL A 175 -14.43 13.10 -19.91
C VAL A 175 -13.88 12.50 -18.62
N CYS A 176 -12.60 12.74 -18.35
CA CYS A 176 -11.93 12.33 -17.11
C CYS A 176 -11.70 13.55 -16.23
N ARG A 177 -12.03 13.46 -14.94
CA ARG A 177 -11.75 14.51 -13.94
C ARG A 177 -11.33 13.86 -12.64
N LEU A 178 -10.36 14.44 -11.95
CA LEU A 178 -10.17 14.14 -10.53
C LEU A 178 -11.48 14.49 -9.81
N TYR A 179 -12.04 13.50 -9.12
CA TYR A 179 -13.30 13.59 -8.41
C TYR A 179 -13.06 13.79 -6.91
N ASP A 180 -12.17 12.98 -6.33
CA ASP A 180 -11.83 13.05 -4.92
C ASP A 180 -10.36 12.64 -4.69
N TYR A 181 -9.80 13.05 -3.56
CA TYR A 181 -8.43 12.75 -3.16
C TYR A 181 -8.33 12.60 -1.64
N GLY A 182 -7.31 11.88 -1.16
CA GLY A 182 -7.13 11.60 0.26
C GLY A 182 -6.55 10.21 0.43
N MET A 183 -7.35 9.25 0.87
CA MET A 183 -6.92 7.84 1.01
C MET A 183 -6.54 7.19 -0.33
N ASN A 184 -7.20 7.60 -1.41
CA ASN A 184 -6.96 7.19 -2.78
C ASN A 184 -7.24 8.40 -3.70
N ASP A 185 -6.62 8.44 -4.89
CA ASP A 185 -7.06 9.42 -5.91
C ASP A 185 -8.17 8.80 -6.74
N ILE A 186 -9.36 9.40 -6.69
CA ILE A 186 -10.53 8.93 -7.42
C ILE A 186 -10.73 9.85 -8.63
N TYR A 187 -10.69 9.29 -9.83
CA TYR A 187 -11.06 9.99 -11.04
C TYR A 187 -12.44 9.53 -11.48
N ARG A 188 -13.29 10.47 -11.86
CA ARG A 188 -14.60 10.19 -12.45
C ARG A 188 -14.50 10.25 -13.97
N ILE A 189 -14.93 9.17 -14.61
CA ILE A 189 -14.86 8.94 -16.04
C ILE A 189 -16.29 8.92 -16.55
N LYS A 190 -16.67 9.97 -17.27
CA LYS A 190 -17.99 10.07 -17.90
C LYS A 190 -17.88 9.80 -19.40
N THR A 191 -18.70 8.88 -19.87
CA THR A 191 -18.93 8.61 -21.30
C THR A 191 -20.29 9.16 -21.74
N GLU A 192 -20.73 8.86 -22.96
CA GLU A 192 -22.08 9.22 -23.40
C GLU A 192 -23.17 8.56 -22.54
N ASN A 193 -23.01 7.26 -22.21
CA ASN A 193 -24.06 6.46 -21.57
C ASN A 193 -23.73 5.94 -20.17
N LYS A 194 -22.45 5.98 -19.77
CA LYS A 194 -21.96 5.34 -18.54
C LYS A 194 -21.00 6.23 -17.76
N ILE A 195 -20.97 6.03 -16.45
CA ILE A 195 -20.01 6.62 -15.54
C ILE A 195 -19.19 5.48 -14.90
N PHE A 196 -17.89 5.74 -14.74
CA PHE A 196 -16.95 4.87 -14.06
C PHE A 196 -16.11 5.70 -13.09
N TYR A 197 -15.50 5.00 -12.14
CA TYR A 197 -14.58 5.60 -11.17
C TYR A 197 -13.25 4.84 -11.22
N LEU A 198 -12.17 5.55 -11.52
CA LEU A 198 -10.81 4.99 -11.47
C LEU A 198 -10.24 5.32 -10.10
N ARG A 199 -9.97 4.30 -9.30
CA ARG A 199 -9.22 4.43 -8.04
C ARG A 199 -7.74 4.25 -8.35
N ILE A 200 -6.93 5.26 -8.03
CA ILE A 200 -5.47 5.16 -8.02
C ILE A 200 -5.00 5.18 -6.57
N SER A 201 -4.56 4.03 -6.06
CA SER A 201 -4.15 3.91 -4.67
C SER A 201 -2.77 4.49 -4.40
N LEU A 202 -2.55 4.97 -3.17
CA LEU A 202 -1.28 5.59 -2.77
C LEU A 202 -0.14 4.55 -2.78
N ALA A 203 1.08 5.02 -3.05
CA ALA A 203 2.24 4.15 -3.12
C ALA A 203 2.54 3.50 -1.76
N GLY A 204 2.90 2.22 -1.79
CA GLY A 204 3.33 1.49 -0.59
C GLY A 204 2.24 1.22 0.44
N ILE A 205 0.96 1.38 0.11
CA ILE A 205 -0.17 0.95 0.98
C ILE A 205 -0.32 -0.57 0.90
N HIS A 206 -0.51 -1.09 -0.31
CA HIS A 206 -0.69 -2.50 -0.59
C HIS A 206 0.17 -2.94 -1.79
N THR A 207 0.36 -4.24 -1.91
CA THR A 207 1.05 -4.87 -3.03
C THR A 207 0.08 -5.15 -4.18
N LYS A 208 0.59 -5.43 -5.38
CA LYS A 208 -0.24 -5.88 -6.51
C LYS A 208 -1.14 -7.07 -6.15
N LYS A 209 -0.61 -8.01 -5.35
CA LYS A 209 -1.30 -9.22 -4.94
C LYS A 209 -2.59 -8.89 -4.16
N ASP A 210 -2.51 -7.94 -3.25
CA ASP A 210 -3.64 -7.53 -2.41
C ASP A 210 -4.80 -6.97 -3.25
N TYR A 211 -4.50 -6.15 -4.28
CA TYR A 211 -5.51 -5.63 -5.20
C TYR A 211 -6.10 -6.71 -6.11
N LEU A 212 -5.29 -7.67 -6.56
CA LEU A 212 -5.78 -8.81 -7.34
C LEU A 212 -6.74 -9.69 -6.52
N GLU A 213 -6.43 -9.91 -5.23
CA GLU A 213 -7.32 -10.62 -4.29
C GLU A 213 -8.62 -9.84 -4.06
N GLU A 214 -8.56 -8.53 -3.88
CA GLU A 214 -9.75 -7.65 -3.76
C GLU A 214 -10.66 -7.78 -4.99
N ILE A 215 -10.09 -7.65 -6.19
CA ILE A 215 -10.83 -7.77 -7.45
C ILE A 215 -11.45 -9.16 -7.59
N HIS A 216 -10.73 -10.21 -7.22
CA HIS A 216 -11.26 -11.58 -7.26
C HIS A 216 -12.46 -11.73 -6.32
N ILE A 217 -12.38 -11.17 -5.12
CA ILE A 217 -13.46 -11.21 -4.12
C ILE A 217 -14.67 -10.42 -4.61
N ILE A 218 -14.51 -9.17 -5.05
CA ILE A 218 -15.63 -8.35 -5.55
C ILE A 218 -16.32 -9.05 -6.72
N ASN A 219 -15.56 -9.56 -7.69
CA ASN A 219 -16.14 -10.29 -8.83
C ASN A 219 -16.92 -11.54 -8.37
N THR A 220 -16.40 -12.28 -7.40
CA THR A 220 -17.10 -13.46 -6.87
C THR A 220 -18.37 -13.07 -6.14
N LEU A 221 -18.35 -12.03 -5.31
CA LEU A 221 -19.52 -11.51 -4.60
C LEU A 221 -20.60 -11.05 -5.59
N VAL A 222 -20.24 -10.29 -6.62
CA VAL A 222 -21.16 -9.85 -7.69
C VAL A 222 -21.77 -11.03 -8.43
N GLN A 223 -20.97 -12.05 -8.78
CA GLN A 223 -21.47 -13.28 -9.40
C GLN A 223 -22.46 -14.06 -8.52
N LYS A 224 -22.35 -13.92 -7.20
CA LYS A 224 -23.24 -14.55 -6.22
C LYS A 224 -24.44 -13.68 -5.84
N GLY A 225 -24.59 -12.52 -6.47
CA GLY A 225 -25.76 -11.65 -6.33
C GLY A 225 -25.60 -10.48 -5.36
N ILE A 226 -24.43 -10.30 -4.75
CA ILE A 226 -24.16 -9.10 -3.94
C ILE A 226 -24.01 -7.89 -4.88
N ARG A 227 -24.73 -6.81 -4.60
CA ARG A 227 -24.62 -5.56 -5.35
C ARG A 227 -23.38 -4.81 -4.89
N ALA A 228 -22.39 -4.71 -5.77
CA ALA A 228 -21.18 -3.93 -5.53
C ALA A 228 -20.70 -3.21 -6.80
N ALA A 229 -19.95 -2.11 -6.64
CA ALA A 229 -19.23 -1.48 -7.73
C ALA A 229 -18.18 -2.47 -8.29
N ALA A 230 -18.44 -2.99 -9.49
CA ALA A 230 -17.64 -4.07 -10.06
C ALA A 230 -16.38 -3.54 -10.75
N PRO A 231 -15.23 -4.21 -10.60
CA PRO A 231 -14.02 -3.86 -11.34
C PRO A 231 -14.21 -4.14 -12.83
N VAL A 232 -13.70 -3.24 -13.66
CA VAL A 232 -13.77 -3.30 -15.12
C VAL A 232 -12.45 -3.83 -15.64
N LYS A 233 -12.51 -4.81 -16.55
CA LYS A 233 -11.34 -5.39 -17.19
C LYS A 233 -10.81 -4.54 -18.35
N THR A 234 -9.50 -4.59 -18.57
CA THR A 234 -8.87 -4.01 -19.77
C THR A 234 -9.23 -4.79 -21.04
N LYS A 235 -8.97 -4.19 -22.21
CA LYS A 235 -9.03 -4.88 -23.49
C LYS A 235 -7.96 -5.99 -23.52
N ALA A 236 -8.33 -7.16 -24.03
CA ALA A 236 -7.33 -8.14 -24.44
C ALA A 236 -6.54 -7.58 -25.64
N PHE A 237 -5.20 -7.58 -25.53
CA PHE A 237 -4.30 -7.42 -26.68
C PHE A 237 -3.84 -8.82 -27.13
N ASP A 238 -3.54 -8.99 -28.43
CA ASP A 238 -3.10 -10.29 -28.95
C ASP A 238 -1.91 -10.85 -28.14
N GLY A 239 -2.14 -11.99 -27.48
CA GLY A 239 -1.15 -12.67 -26.64
C GLY A 239 -1.05 -12.19 -25.18
N GLN A 240 -1.84 -11.20 -24.75
CA GLN A 240 -1.92 -10.73 -23.36
C GLN A 240 -3.27 -11.10 -22.73
N GLN A 241 -3.23 -11.46 -21.44
CA GLN A 241 -4.46 -11.71 -20.67
C GLN A 241 -5.15 -10.38 -20.33
N GLU A 242 -6.47 -10.43 -20.17
CA GLU A 242 -7.24 -9.32 -19.62
C GLU A 242 -6.76 -9.04 -18.19
N GLU A 243 -6.43 -7.79 -17.89
CA GLU A 243 -5.97 -7.36 -16.57
C GLU A 243 -7.00 -6.43 -15.92
N PHE A 244 -7.00 -6.36 -14.60
CA PHE A 244 -7.82 -5.42 -13.83
C PHE A 244 -7.00 -4.32 -13.16
N VAL A 245 -5.70 -4.58 -12.92
CA VAL A 245 -4.81 -3.71 -12.15
C VAL A 245 -3.76 -3.13 -13.07
N TRP A 246 -3.67 -1.80 -13.10
CA TRP A 246 -2.62 -1.06 -13.77
C TRP A 246 -1.54 -0.61 -12.77
N GLU A 247 -0.27 -0.92 -13.06
CA GLU A 247 0.91 -0.31 -12.39
C GLU A 247 1.30 1.07 -12.95
N LEU A 248 1.26 2.07 -12.08
CA LEU A 248 1.65 3.46 -12.32
C LEU A 248 2.97 3.77 -11.66
N HIS A 249 3.95 4.27 -12.42
CA HIS A 249 5.17 4.80 -11.84
C HIS A 249 4.96 6.25 -11.41
N ALA A 250 5.04 6.50 -10.10
CA ALA A 250 5.00 7.83 -9.50
C ALA A 250 6.36 8.16 -8.84
N PRO A 251 6.69 9.45 -8.63
CA PRO A 251 7.92 9.84 -7.93
C PRO A 251 8.10 9.20 -6.54
N GLU A 252 7.01 8.92 -5.84
CA GLU A 252 7.01 8.25 -4.52
C GLU A 252 7.06 6.72 -4.58
N GLY A 253 6.94 6.12 -5.77
CA GLY A 253 6.96 4.67 -5.99
C GLY A 253 5.85 4.16 -6.92
N ILE A 254 5.66 2.84 -6.95
CA ILE A 254 4.58 2.22 -7.75
C ILE A 254 3.23 2.45 -7.07
N ARG A 255 2.26 2.93 -7.85
CA ARG A 255 0.84 3.07 -7.50
C ARG A 255 0.03 2.10 -8.34
N TYR A 256 -1.13 1.68 -7.84
CA TYR A 256 -2.00 0.74 -8.55
C TYR A 256 -3.34 1.39 -8.87
N ALA A 257 -3.79 1.21 -10.10
CA ALA A 257 -5.05 1.75 -10.59
C ALA A 257 -6.05 0.65 -10.97
N VAL A 258 -7.30 0.79 -10.53
CA VAL A 258 -8.41 -0.12 -10.86
C VAL A 258 -9.63 0.71 -11.25
N LEU A 259 -10.26 0.36 -12.37
CA LEU A 259 -11.48 1.01 -12.86
C LEU A 259 -12.71 0.27 -12.34
N PHE A 260 -13.67 0.99 -11.78
CA PHE A 260 -14.92 0.43 -11.25
C PHE A 260 -16.14 1.01 -11.95
N THR A 261 -17.22 0.23 -12.03
CA THR A 261 -18.54 0.73 -12.45
C THR A 261 -19.10 1.71 -11.42
N GLU A 262 -19.95 2.63 -11.86
CA GLU A 262 -20.73 3.47 -10.94
C GLU A 262 -21.68 2.62 -10.06
N ALA A 263 -21.75 2.96 -8.77
CA ALA A 263 -22.83 2.54 -7.90
C ALA A 263 -23.99 3.54 -8.04
N PRO A 264 -25.21 3.11 -8.41
CA PRO A 264 -26.35 4.02 -8.53
C PRO A 264 -26.75 4.63 -7.18
N ASP A 265 -27.07 5.93 -7.18
CA ASP A 265 -27.49 6.67 -5.99
C ASP A 265 -28.81 7.41 -6.23
N SER A 266 -29.91 6.70 -5.97
CA SER A 266 -31.28 7.20 -5.98
C SER A 266 -32.05 6.57 -4.81
N PRO A 267 -31.71 6.94 -3.56
CA PRO A 267 -32.23 6.29 -2.36
C PRO A 267 -33.74 6.53 -2.18
N SER A 268 -34.42 5.54 -1.61
CA SER A 268 -35.79 5.66 -1.11
C SER A 268 -35.85 6.58 0.11
N GLU A 269 -37.00 7.24 0.32
CA GLU A 269 -37.29 7.95 1.58
C GLU A 269 -37.51 6.97 2.76
N ASP A 270 -37.81 5.70 2.48
CA ASP A 270 -37.94 4.64 3.48
C ASP A 270 -36.58 4.15 3.98
N LYS A 271 -36.02 4.91 4.92
CA LYS A 271 -34.72 4.62 5.53
C LYS A 271 -34.70 3.30 6.32
N GLU A 272 -35.84 2.85 6.85
CA GLU A 272 -35.93 1.59 7.58
C GLU A 272 -35.73 0.39 6.65
N SER A 273 -36.36 0.41 5.47
CA SER A 273 -36.15 -0.63 4.45
C SER A 273 -34.74 -0.61 3.89
N CYS A 274 -34.16 0.58 3.64
CA CYS A 274 -32.75 0.71 3.25
C CYS A 274 -31.81 0.04 4.27
N ALA A 275 -32.00 0.36 5.55
CA ALA A 275 -31.18 -0.18 6.64
C ALA A 275 -31.35 -1.70 6.77
N TYR A 276 -32.58 -2.21 6.71
CA TYR A 276 -32.87 -3.64 6.71
C TYR A 276 -32.16 -4.37 5.57
N ASN A 277 -32.29 -3.88 4.33
CA ASN A 277 -31.66 -4.49 3.17
C ASN A 277 -30.13 -4.43 3.22
N LEU A 278 -29.54 -3.36 3.79
CA LEU A 278 -28.10 -3.29 4.04
C LEU A 278 -27.64 -4.34 5.06
N GLY A 279 -28.38 -4.52 6.15
CA GLY A 279 -28.12 -5.58 7.13
C GLY A 279 -28.17 -6.97 6.50
N CYS A 280 -29.21 -7.25 5.69
CA CYS A 280 -29.34 -8.50 4.93
C CYS A 280 -28.12 -8.73 4.03
N MET A 281 -27.77 -7.75 3.19
CA MET A 281 -26.67 -7.87 2.24
C MET A 281 -25.32 -8.09 2.93
N LEU A 282 -25.07 -7.41 4.06
CA LEU A 282 -23.84 -7.62 4.83
C LEU A 282 -23.76 -9.05 5.38
N ALA A 283 -24.86 -9.58 5.91
CA ALA A 283 -24.92 -10.96 6.37
C ALA A 283 -24.78 -11.97 5.23
N GLU A 284 -25.36 -11.71 4.06
CA GLU A 284 -25.20 -12.55 2.86
C GLU A 284 -23.75 -12.58 2.39
N MET A 285 -23.08 -11.44 2.33
CA MET A 285 -21.65 -11.34 2.01
C MET A 285 -20.80 -12.19 2.95
N HIS A 286 -21.06 -12.11 4.26
CA HIS A 286 -20.43 -12.96 5.27
C HIS A 286 -20.68 -14.46 5.04
N MET A 287 -21.92 -14.85 4.73
CA MET A 287 -22.23 -16.26 4.47
C MET A 287 -21.61 -16.79 3.17
N ILE A 288 -21.48 -15.94 2.15
CA ILE A 288 -20.80 -16.28 0.90
C ILE A 288 -19.30 -16.46 1.17
N SER A 289 -18.68 -15.55 1.93
CA SER A 289 -17.25 -15.61 2.19
C SER A 289 -16.81 -16.86 2.96
N ASP A 290 -17.63 -17.35 3.91
CA ASP A 290 -17.39 -18.63 4.60
C ASP A 290 -17.40 -19.84 3.64
N ARG A 291 -18.25 -19.79 2.62
CA ARG A 291 -18.40 -20.87 1.63
C ARG A 291 -17.28 -20.86 0.61
N GLU A 292 -16.93 -19.67 0.10
CA GLU A 292 -15.92 -19.48 -0.93
C GLU A 292 -14.48 -19.55 -0.36
N ARG A 293 -14.30 -19.28 0.95
CA ARG A 293 -13.00 -19.31 1.65
C ARG A 293 -11.96 -18.43 0.96
N PHE A 294 -12.29 -17.15 0.84
CA PHE A 294 -11.45 -16.17 0.17
C PHE A 294 -10.01 -16.15 0.72
N GLN A 295 -9.05 -16.09 -0.19
CA GLN A 295 -7.65 -15.84 0.16
C GLN A 295 -7.47 -14.34 0.32
N VAL A 296 -6.96 -13.91 1.48
CA VAL A 296 -6.74 -12.49 1.79
C VAL A 296 -5.37 -12.33 2.42
N SER A 297 -4.51 -11.58 1.75
CA SER A 297 -3.17 -11.21 2.19
C SER A 297 -3.15 -9.87 2.93
N ARG A 298 -4.23 -9.08 2.82
CA ARG A 298 -4.43 -7.87 3.62
C ARG A 298 -4.37 -8.21 5.11
N LYS A 299 -3.88 -7.25 5.90
CA LYS A 299 -3.78 -7.41 7.35
C LYS A 299 -5.17 -7.70 7.94
N PRO A 300 -5.28 -8.62 8.90
CA PRO A 300 -6.55 -8.89 9.56
C PRO A 300 -7.03 -7.68 10.36
N VAL A 301 -8.33 -7.62 10.62
CA VAL A 301 -8.95 -6.71 11.57
C VAL A 301 -8.85 -7.33 12.96
N ASP A 302 -7.67 -7.18 13.57
CA ASP A 302 -7.32 -7.72 14.88
C ASP A 302 -6.97 -6.60 15.88
N MET A 303 -6.64 -6.96 17.14
CA MET A 303 -6.25 -6.00 18.16
C MET A 303 -4.95 -5.26 17.84
N HIS A 304 -4.06 -5.89 17.08
CA HIS A 304 -2.85 -5.23 16.63
C HIS A 304 -3.18 -4.07 15.68
N GLN A 305 -4.08 -4.27 14.70
CA GLN A 305 -4.51 -3.21 13.79
C GLN A 305 -5.44 -2.19 14.47
N LEU A 306 -6.36 -2.63 15.33
CA LEU A 306 -7.38 -1.75 15.92
C LEU A 306 -6.92 -0.95 17.15
N ALA A 307 -5.91 -1.43 17.89
CA ALA A 307 -5.45 -0.80 19.12
C ALA A 307 -3.94 -0.52 19.14
N GLU A 308 -3.11 -1.56 19.04
CA GLU A 308 -1.67 -1.43 19.27
C GLU A 308 -0.98 -0.49 18.27
N LYS A 309 -1.24 -0.69 16.97
CA LYS A 309 -0.68 0.14 15.91
C LYS A 309 -1.19 1.59 16.01
N PRO A 310 -2.50 1.86 16.09
CA PRO A 310 -2.99 3.23 16.27
C PRO A 310 -2.41 3.95 17.49
N LEU A 311 -2.32 3.28 18.65
CA LEU A 311 -1.67 3.86 19.83
C LEU A 311 -0.21 4.21 19.57
N THR A 312 0.51 3.36 18.83
CA THR A 312 1.90 3.64 18.43
C THR A 312 1.97 4.87 17.54
N ASP A 313 1.10 4.96 16.53
CA ASP A 313 1.10 6.02 15.53
C ASP A 313 0.76 7.39 16.15
N ILE A 314 -0.22 7.44 17.06
CA ILE A 314 -0.65 8.70 17.69
C ILE A 314 0.25 9.19 18.82
N ARG A 315 1.16 8.33 19.33
CA ARG A 315 1.95 8.60 20.54
C ARG A 315 2.73 9.91 20.48
N GLN A 316 3.35 10.21 19.34
CA GLN A 316 4.13 11.44 19.16
C GLN A 316 3.26 12.69 19.17
N TYR A 317 2.01 12.58 18.70
CA TYR A 317 1.06 13.69 18.62
C TYR A 317 0.39 13.97 19.96
N LEU A 318 0.36 13.00 20.87
CA LEU A 318 -0.12 13.14 22.24
C LEU A 318 1.02 13.30 23.28
N ALA A 319 2.23 13.65 22.85
CA ALA A 319 3.38 13.81 23.74
C ALA A 319 3.16 14.87 24.83
N GLU A 320 2.40 15.92 24.54
CA GLU A 320 2.01 16.97 25.49
C GLU A 320 0.68 16.66 26.21
N ARG A 321 0.02 15.56 25.85
CA ARG A 321 -1.28 15.10 26.36
C ARG A 321 -1.19 13.70 26.98
N LEU A 322 -0.14 13.47 27.78
CA LEU A 322 0.12 12.16 28.39
C LEU A 322 -1.07 11.54 29.15
N PRO A 323 -1.92 12.31 29.89
CA PRO A 323 -3.11 11.75 30.52
C PRO A 323 -4.13 11.18 29.52
N ASP A 324 -4.31 11.82 28.36
CA ASP A 324 -5.20 11.34 27.30
C ASP A 324 -4.65 10.09 26.63
N TYR A 325 -3.35 10.07 26.34
CA TYR A 325 -2.68 8.88 25.82
C TYR A 325 -2.81 7.70 26.79
N ALA A 326 -2.57 7.93 28.08
CA ALA A 326 -2.72 6.90 29.11
C ALA A 326 -4.17 6.39 29.18
N PHE A 327 -5.16 7.29 29.13
CA PHE A 327 -6.57 6.93 29.08
C PHE A 327 -6.91 6.04 27.87
N LEU A 328 -6.51 6.43 26.66
CA LEU A 328 -6.74 5.64 25.44
C LEU A 328 -6.11 4.26 25.55
N LYS A 329 -4.86 4.18 26.00
CA LYS A 329 -4.12 2.92 26.17
C LYS A 329 -4.81 1.99 27.18
N GLU A 330 -5.10 2.47 28.38
CA GLU A 330 -5.75 1.68 29.42
C GLU A 330 -7.16 1.22 28.99
N SER A 331 -7.88 2.06 28.25
CA SER A 331 -9.20 1.73 27.72
C SER A 331 -9.13 0.68 26.61
N ALA A 332 -8.14 0.76 25.71
CA ALA A 332 -7.90 -0.24 24.69
C ALA A 332 -7.60 -1.62 25.33
N GLU A 333 -6.77 -1.67 26.38
CA GLU A 333 -6.49 -2.90 27.13
C GLU A 333 -7.76 -3.48 27.80
N LYS A 334 -8.68 -2.62 28.29
CA LYS A 334 -9.98 -3.08 28.81
C LYS A 334 -10.89 -3.63 27.72
N LEU A 335 -10.98 -2.94 26.58
CA LEU A 335 -11.79 -3.34 25.43
C LEU A 335 -11.33 -4.68 24.85
N GLU A 336 -10.01 -4.85 24.72
CA GLU A 336 -9.40 -6.10 24.28
C GLU A 336 -9.82 -7.27 25.18
N ARG A 337 -9.66 -7.13 26.51
CA ARG A 337 -10.11 -8.17 27.46
C ARG A 337 -11.62 -8.42 27.35
N PHE A 338 -12.41 -7.36 27.25
CA PHE A 338 -13.86 -7.44 27.13
C PHE A 338 -14.31 -8.27 25.92
N ILE A 339 -13.61 -8.12 24.79
CA ILE A 339 -13.87 -8.85 23.54
C ILE A 339 -13.39 -10.30 23.64
N TRP A 340 -12.18 -10.55 24.13
CA TRP A 340 -11.64 -11.90 24.28
C TRP A 340 -12.43 -12.78 25.27
N ASP A 341 -13.02 -12.18 26.30
CA ASP A 341 -13.89 -12.89 27.24
C ASP A 341 -15.21 -13.36 26.59
N ARG A 342 -15.56 -12.84 25.41
CA ARG A 342 -16.87 -13.02 24.74
C ARG A 342 -16.80 -13.73 23.40
N LEU A 343 -15.77 -13.46 22.60
CA LEU A 343 -15.66 -13.91 21.23
C LEU A 343 -14.43 -14.79 21.03
N SER A 344 -14.58 -15.85 20.22
CA SER A 344 -13.46 -16.58 19.66
C SER A 344 -13.16 -16.09 18.24
N GLU A 345 -12.03 -16.53 17.70
CA GLU A 345 -11.63 -16.30 16.30
C GLU A 345 -12.11 -17.44 15.38
N ASP A 346 -13.24 -18.07 15.71
CA ASP A 346 -13.81 -19.14 14.90
C ASP A 346 -14.98 -18.65 14.04
N ALA A 347 -15.14 -19.25 12.87
CA ALA A 347 -16.36 -19.09 12.09
C ALA A 347 -17.58 -19.62 12.88
N PRO A 348 -18.74 -18.94 12.87
CA PRO A 348 -19.07 -17.80 12.00
C PRO A 348 -18.86 -16.43 12.66
N VAL A 349 -18.24 -16.35 13.83
CA VAL A 349 -18.05 -15.11 14.62
C VAL A 349 -16.92 -14.28 14.02
N TYR A 350 -15.86 -14.96 13.60
CA TYR A 350 -14.71 -14.40 12.90
C TYR A 350 -14.68 -14.93 11.47
N GLY A 351 -14.37 -14.06 10.51
CA GLY A 351 -14.37 -14.39 9.09
C GLY A 351 -13.99 -13.17 8.24
N TYR A 352 -14.16 -13.29 6.93
CA TYR A 352 -13.97 -12.14 6.03
C TYR A 352 -14.97 -11.02 6.36
N CYS A 353 -14.46 -9.79 6.44
CA CYS A 353 -15.19 -8.54 6.60
C CYS A 353 -14.87 -7.60 5.43
N HIS A 354 -15.83 -6.75 5.06
CA HIS A 354 -15.55 -5.58 4.21
C HIS A 354 -14.70 -4.56 4.96
N GLY A 355 -14.95 -4.41 6.26
CA GLY A 355 -14.15 -3.62 7.19
C GLY A 355 -14.44 -2.12 7.20
N ASP A 356 -15.38 -1.66 6.36
CA ASP A 356 -15.68 -0.23 6.21
C ASP A 356 -17.10 0.07 5.68
N VAL A 357 -18.10 -0.69 6.15
CA VAL A 357 -19.50 -0.51 5.71
C VAL A 357 -20.14 0.65 6.47
N HIS A 358 -20.15 1.84 5.87
CA HIS A 358 -20.84 3.03 6.37
C HIS A 358 -21.55 3.82 5.25
N SER A 359 -22.32 4.85 5.58
CA SER A 359 -23.15 5.62 4.63
C SER A 359 -22.36 6.40 3.56
N GLY A 360 -21.04 6.48 3.68
CA GLY A 360 -20.16 7.01 2.64
C GLY A 360 -19.71 5.97 1.60
N ASN A 361 -19.80 4.67 1.94
CA ASN A 361 -19.35 3.54 1.12
C ASN A 361 -20.50 2.63 0.66
N VAL A 362 -21.74 3.11 0.79
CA VAL A 362 -22.94 2.46 0.28
C VAL A 362 -23.86 3.49 -0.37
N PHE A 363 -24.27 3.21 -1.59
CA PHE A 363 -25.35 3.93 -2.27
C PHE A 363 -26.56 3.02 -2.45
N PHE A 364 -27.72 3.64 -2.69
CA PHE A 364 -28.98 2.90 -2.80
C PHE A 364 -29.69 3.21 -4.11
N GLU A 365 -30.25 2.17 -4.73
CA GLU A 365 -31.21 2.29 -5.81
C GLU A 365 -32.59 1.90 -5.26
N GLY A 366 -33.41 2.89 -4.92
CA GLY A 366 -34.58 2.66 -4.06
C GLY A 366 -34.11 2.26 -2.66
N ASP A 367 -34.55 1.11 -2.17
CA ASP A 367 -34.14 0.54 -0.89
C ASP A 367 -33.02 -0.50 -1.01
N MET A 368 -32.52 -0.75 -2.23
CA MET A 368 -31.51 -1.78 -2.49
C MET A 368 -30.09 -1.19 -2.42
N PRO A 369 -29.26 -1.64 -1.48
CA PRO A 369 -27.90 -1.14 -1.32
C PRO A 369 -26.95 -1.63 -2.41
N THR A 370 -25.88 -0.88 -2.64
CA THR A 370 -24.74 -1.23 -3.50
C THR A 370 -23.47 -0.83 -2.78
N LEU A 371 -22.61 -1.79 -2.43
CA LEU A 371 -21.34 -1.55 -1.74
C LEU A 371 -20.25 -1.08 -2.69
N PHE A 372 -19.33 -0.28 -2.19
CA PHE A 372 -18.09 0.04 -2.86
C PHE A 372 -16.99 0.31 -1.83
N ASP A 373 -15.77 0.46 -2.33
CA ASP A 373 -14.56 0.70 -1.53
C ASP A 373 -14.19 -0.44 -0.55
N PHE A 374 -13.78 -1.58 -1.11
CA PHE A 374 -13.33 -2.76 -0.36
C PHE A 374 -11.87 -2.61 0.14
N ASP A 375 -11.33 -1.40 0.22
CA ASP A 375 -9.92 -1.16 0.55
C ASP A 375 -9.59 -1.38 2.04
N CYS A 376 -10.60 -1.63 2.89
CA CYS A 376 -10.40 -2.04 4.28
C CYS A 376 -10.68 -3.54 4.52
N MET A 377 -10.87 -4.33 3.46
CA MET A 377 -11.24 -5.73 3.61
C MET A 377 -10.16 -6.56 4.32
N GLY A 378 -10.59 -7.53 5.11
CA GLY A 378 -9.71 -8.36 5.91
C GLY A 378 -10.47 -9.43 6.67
N TYR A 379 -9.75 -10.42 7.22
CA TYR A 379 -10.34 -11.34 8.19
C TYR A 379 -10.44 -10.66 9.56
N GLY A 380 -11.59 -10.78 10.23
CA GLY A 380 -11.87 -10.10 11.48
C GLY A 380 -13.14 -10.60 12.17
N TRP A 381 -13.45 -10.04 13.34
CA TRP A 381 -14.74 -10.27 13.98
C TRP A 381 -15.86 -9.59 13.21
N ARG A 382 -16.93 -10.31 12.88
CA ARG A 382 -18.06 -9.75 12.12
C ARG A 382 -18.84 -8.68 12.88
N ALA A 383 -18.75 -8.70 14.21
CA ALA A 383 -19.30 -7.64 15.05
C ALA A 383 -18.63 -6.28 14.77
N TYR A 384 -17.35 -6.25 14.35
CA TYR A 384 -16.71 -5.03 13.88
C TYR A 384 -17.34 -4.54 12.57
N ASP A 385 -17.52 -5.39 11.57
CA ASP A 385 -18.09 -4.97 10.28
C ASP A 385 -19.52 -4.41 10.43
N ILE A 386 -20.29 -4.95 11.37
CA ILE A 386 -21.61 -4.45 11.75
C ILE A 386 -21.51 -3.10 12.47
N CYS A 387 -20.52 -2.91 13.36
CA CYS A 387 -20.42 -1.69 14.17
C CYS A 387 -20.07 -0.45 13.35
N VAL A 388 -19.36 -0.60 12.22
CA VAL A 388 -18.88 0.53 11.41
C VAL A 388 -20.05 1.42 10.96
N TYR A 389 -21.20 0.84 10.64
CA TYR A 389 -22.38 1.61 10.26
C TYR A 389 -22.90 2.47 11.42
N ALA A 390 -23.09 1.88 12.61
CA ALA A 390 -23.50 2.64 13.80
C ALA A 390 -22.46 3.69 14.23
N TRP A 391 -21.18 3.34 14.15
CA TRP A 391 -20.07 4.25 14.43
C TRP A 391 -20.14 5.50 13.55
N ASN A 392 -20.37 5.34 12.25
CA ASN A 392 -20.43 6.47 11.33
C ASN A 392 -21.68 7.34 11.51
N GLU A 393 -22.85 6.74 11.76
CA GLU A 393 -24.07 7.51 11.98
C GLU A 393 -24.06 8.28 13.31
N THR A 394 -23.23 7.88 14.26
CA THR A 394 -23.07 8.54 15.58
C THR A 394 -22.51 9.97 15.48
N PHE A 395 -21.80 10.31 14.39
CA PHE A 395 -21.36 11.68 14.14
C PHE A 395 -22.54 12.65 13.88
N ASN A 396 -23.68 12.13 13.43
CA ASN A 396 -24.91 12.90 13.22
C ASN A 396 -25.90 12.76 14.39
N ASP A 397 -26.00 11.58 14.99
CA ASP A 397 -26.88 11.28 16.13
C ASP A 397 -26.18 10.38 17.15
N GLU A 398 -25.76 10.96 18.28
CA GLU A 398 -25.09 10.22 19.37
C GLU A 398 -25.95 9.07 19.94
N ASN A 399 -27.27 9.06 19.69
CA ASN A 399 -28.21 8.01 20.12
C ASN A 399 -28.66 7.08 18.99
N PHE A 400 -27.96 7.06 17.84
CA PHE A 400 -28.36 6.28 16.67
C PHE A 400 -28.65 4.80 16.96
N MET A 401 -27.84 4.16 17.81
CA MET A 401 -28.04 2.76 18.22
C MET A 401 -29.34 2.50 18.99
N ASP A 402 -29.96 3.53 19.54
CA ASP A 402 -31.22 3.44 20.28
C ASP A 402 -32.43 3.65 19.34
N GLY A 403 -32.19 3.99 18.07
CA GLY A 403 -33.18 4.34 17.07
C GLY A 403 -33.72 3.18 16.23
N ALA A 404 -34.82 3.44 15.51
CA ALA A 404 -35.48 2.46 14.64
C ALA A 404 -34.61 1.97 13.47
N ILE A 405 -33.79 2.86 12.90
CA ILE A 405 -32.92 2.54 11.76
C ILE A 405 -31.88 1.48 12.12
N TRP A 406 -31.18 1.64 13.24
CA TRP A 406 -30.24 0.64 13.73
C TRP A 406 -30.90 -0.71 14.03
N ASN A 407 -32.08 -0.67 14.68
CA ASN A 407 -32.84 -1.88 14.96
C ASN A 407 -33.23 -2.62 13.67
N LYS A 408 -33.63 -1.89 12.61
CA LYS A 408 -33.96 -2.46 11.30
C LYS A 408 -32.75 -3.05 10.59
N TYR A 409 -31.60 -2.37 10.67
CA TYR A 409 -30.33 -2.89 10.18
C TYR A 409 -29.95 -4.23 10.85
N LEU A 410 -30.02 -4.30 12.18
CA LEU A 410 -29.76 -5.55 12.90
C LEU A 410 -30.81 -6.62 12.59
N GLU A 411 -32.09 -6.26 12.48
CA GLU A 411 -33.16 -7.18 12.09
C GLU A 411 -32.89 -7.81 10.71
N GLY A 412 -32.43 -7.01 9.76
CA GLY A 412 -32.02 -7.45 8.43
C GLY A 412 -30.86 -8.43 8.49
N TYR A 413 -29.78 -8.08 9.20
CA TYR A 413 -28.63 -8.97 9.38
C TYR A 413 -29.05 -10.30 10.02
N GLU A 414 -29.84 -10.24 11.10
CA GLU A 414 -30.33 -11.42 11.82
C GLU A 414 -31.38 -12.24 11.09
N SER A 415 -31.94 -11.73 9.99
CA SER A 415 -32.81 -12.51 9.10
C SER A 415 -32.02 -13.56 8.33
N VAL A 416 -30.73 -13.30 8.08
CA VAL A 416 -29.81 -14.19 7.33
C VAL A 416 -28.91 -14.97 8.29
N ARG A 417 -28.30 -14.31 9.28
CA ARG A 417 -27.45 -14.96 10.30
C ARG A 417 -27.77 -14.44 11.70
N LYS A 418 -28.25 -15.35 12.57
CA LYS A 418 -28.48 -15.02 13.98
C LYS A 418 -27.17 -14.65 14.69
N LEU A 419 -27.22 -13.53 15.42
CA LEU A 419 -26.14 -13.07 16.28
C LEU A 419 -26.32 -13.63 17.67
N ARG A 420 -25.24 -14.14 18.27
CA ARG A 420 -25.25 -14.50 19.68
C ARG A 420 -25.31 -13.24 20.55
N PRO A 421 -25.86 -13.31 21.77
CA PRO A 421 -25.87 -12.17 22.70
C PRO A 421 -24.47 -11.56 22.90
N GLU A 422 -23.45 -12.40 23.01
CA GLU A 422 -22.06 -11.99 23.21
C GLU A 422 -21.51 -11.19 22.01
N GLU A 423 -21.92 -11.53 20.77
CA GLU A 423 -21.55 -10.74 19.57
C GLU A 423 -22.18 -9.36 19.63
N LYS A 424 -23.46 -9.26 20.00
CA LYS A 424 -24.16 -7.97 20.12
C LYS A 424 -23.56 -7.08 21.19
N GLU A 425 -23.21 -7.66 22.35
CA GLU A 425 -22.57 -6.94 23.46
C GLU A 425 -21.23 -6.31 23.06
N THR A 426 -20.50 -6.90 22.11
CA THR A 426 -19.21 -6.36 21.66
C THR A 426 -19.30 -5.27 20.59
N ILE A 427 -20.48 -5.03 20.00
CA ILE A 427 -20.63 -4.01 18.93
C ILE A 427 -20.15 -2.63 19.40
N PRO A 428 -20.55 -2.10 20.57
CA PRO A 428 -20.04 -0.81 21.06
C PRO A 428 -18.54 -0.82 21.33
N ALA A 429 -17.99 -1.96 21.77
CA ALA A 429 -16.56 -2.10 22.03
C ALA A 429 -15.74 -1.99 20.74
N PHE A 430 -16.21 -2.62 19.65
CA PHE A 430 -15.58 -2.46 18.34
C PHE A 430 -15.74 -1.05 17.77
N ALA A 431 -16.84 -0.35 18.06
CA ALA A 431 -17.00 1.05 17.65
C ALA A 431 -16.02 2.00 18.38
N ALA A 432 -15.74 1.76 19.66
CA ALA A 432 -14.66 2.46 20.38
C ALA A 432 -13.29 2.18 19.75
N LEU A 433 -13.00 0.92 19.45
CA LEU A 433 -11.75 0.53 18.77
C LEU A 433 -11.64 1.10 17.36
N ARG A 434 -12.76 1.22 16.63
CA ARG A 434 -12.82 1.88 15.32
C ARG A 434 -12.47 3.36 15.42
N GLU A 435 -12.93 4.07 16.45
CA GLU A 435 -12.54 5.45 16.70
C GLU A 435 -11.04 5.60 16.98
N LEU A 436 -10.47 4.66 17.75
CA LEU A 436 -9.03 4.62 17.99
C LEU A 436 -8.24 4.33 16.69
N TRP A 437 -8.72 3.37 15.90
CA TRP A 437 -8.17 3.07 14.57
C TRP A 437 -8.19 4.30 13.65
N MET A 438 -9.29 5.07 13.63
CA MET A 438 -9.41 6.29 12.84
C MET A 438 -8.38 7.35 13.24
N MET A 439 -8.12 7.53 14.54
CA MET A 439 -7.05 8.43 14.99
C MET A 439 -5.69 7.99 14.46
N GLY A 440 -5.38 6.69 14.46
CA GLY A 440 -4.16 6.14 13.89
C GLY A 440 -4.09 6.26 12.36
N LEU A 441 -5.20 6.02 11.67
CA LEU A 441 -5.31 6.20 10.21
C LEU A 441 -4.98 7.65 9.83
N HIS A 442 -5.56 8.61 10.53
CA HIS A 442 -5.31 10.02 10.29
C HIS A 442 -3.87 10.43 10.57
N ALA A 443 -3.19 9.82 11.56
CA ALA A 443 -1.75 10.00 11.76
C ALA A 443 -0.93 9.50 10.55
N ASP A 444 -1.31 8.37 9.95
CA ASP A 444 -0.66 7.83 8.73
C ASP A 444 -0.94 8.72 7.51
N VAL A 445 -2.18 9.18 7.31
CA VAL A 445 -2.56 10.15 6.27
C VAL A 445 -1.75 11.45 6.41
N MET A 446 -1.56 11.90 7.65
CA MET A 446 -0.72 13.04 7.99
C MET A 446 0.75 12.87 7.60
N ASP A 447 1.29 11.66 7.69
CA ASP A 447 2.67 11.35 7.25
C ASP A 447 2.77 11.07 5.75
N ARG A 448 1.67 10.73 5.07
CA ARG A 448 1.68 10.46 3.63
C ARG A 448 1.35 11.67 2.77
N ASN A 449 0.18 12.28 2.94
CA ASN A 449 -0.34 13.21 1.94
C ASN A 449 -1.18 14.37 2.47
N ALA A 450 -1.45 14.43 3.78
CA ALA A 450 -2.10 15.57 4.41
C ALA A 450 -1.12 16.48 5.16
N GLY A 451 -1.49 17.75 5.30
CA GLY A 451 -0.80 18.74 6.13
C GLY A 451 -1.42 18.85 7.52
N CYS A 452 -0.67 19.35 8.51
CA CYS A 452 -1.00 19.18 9.94
C CYS A 452 -2.02 20.16 10.51
N CYS A 453 -2.60 21.03 9.70
CA CYS A 453 -3.45 22.13 10.18
C CYS A 453 -4.76 21.69 10.86
N TRP A 454 -5.20 20.45 10.64
CA TRP A 454 -6.43 19.90 11.21
C TRP A 454 -6.18 18.82 12.28
N TYR A 455 -5.01 18.20 12.30
CA TYR A 455 -4.66 17.11 13.22
C TYR A 455 -3.97 17.66 14.47
N GLN A 456 -4.75 18.36 15.29
CA GLN A 456 -4.32 19.14 16.46
C GLN A 456 -5.28 18.95 17.65
N ASP A 457 -5.14 19.75 18.72
CA ASP A 457 -5.87 19.53 19.98
C ASP A 457 -7.39 19.45 19.83
N ASP A 458 -8.02 20.33 19.05
CA ASP A 458 -9.47 20.29 18.81
C ASP A 458 -9.92 18.98 18.16
N TYR A 459 -9.08 18.40 17.29
CA TYR A 459 -9.35 17.10 16.68
C TYR A 459 -9.30 16.00 17.74
N PHE A 460 -8.24 15.94 18.55
CA PHE A 460 -8.12 14.92 19.59
C PHE A 460 -9.17 15.07 20.68
N ASP A 461 -9.54 16.28 21.09
CA ASP A 461 -10.62 16.54 22.03
C ASP A 461 -11.94 15.94 21.52
N TYR A 462 -12.24 16.15 20.24
CA TYR A 462 -13.44 15.62 19.62
C TYR A 462 -13.40 14.09 19.52
N GLN A 463 -12.31 13.51 19.03
CA GLN A 463 -12.20 12.06 18.82
C GLN A 463 -12.17 11.29 20.13
N ILE A 464 -11.48 11.81 21.15
CA ILE A 464 -11.48 11.22 22.50
C ILE A 464 -12.88 11.32 23.14
N LYS A 465 -13.64 12.40 22.88
CA LYS A 465 -15.04 12.49 23.31
C LYS A 465 -15.88 11.37 22.69
N ILE A 466 -15.76 11.14 21.38
CA ILE A 466 -16.49 10.07 20.68
C ILE A 466 -16.04 8.68 21.18
N PHE A 467 -14.74 8.48 21.39
CA PHE A 467 -14.21 7.24 21.96
C PHE A 467 -14.81 6.97 23.35
N ARG A 468 -14.88 7.99 24.22
CA ARG A 468 -15.51 7.89 25.55
C ARG A 468 -16.98 7.52 25.46
N LEU A 469 -17.74 8.14 24.55
CA LEU A 469 -19.15 7.82 24.33
C LEU A 469 -19.34 6.31 24.05
N TRP A 470 -18.49 5.74 23.20
CA TRP A 470 -18.54 4.31 22.89
C TRP A 470 -18.08 3.42 24.04
N LEU A 471 -17.05 3.84 24.79
CA LEU A 471 -16.59 3.14 25.98
C LEU A 471 -17.67 3.08 27.07
N ASP A 472 -18.39 4.18 27.30
CA ASP A 472 -19.46 4.27 28.28
C ASP A 472 -20.63 3.32 27.95
N ARG A 473 -20.92 3.11 26.65
CA ARG A 473 -21.91 2.12 26.19
C ARG A 473 -21.53 0.67 26.52
N CYS A 474 -20.25 0.40 26.76
CA CYS A 474 -19.77 -0.91 27.20
C CYS A 474 -19.86 -1.11 28.73
N GLY A 475 -20.04 -0.02 29.49
CA GLY A 475 -19.99 -0.03 30.96
C GLY A 475 -18.58 -0.23 31.53
N LEU A 476 -17.53 0.25 30.84
CA LEU A 476 -16.09 0.02 31.15
C LEU A 476 -15.33 1.21 31.74
#